data_AF-Q24949-F1
#
_entry.id   AF-Q24949-F1
#
_cell.length_a   1.000
_cell.length_b   1.000
_cell.length_c   1.000
_cell.angle_alpha   90.00
_cell.angle_beta   90.00
_cell.angle_gamma   90.00
#
_symmetry.space_group_name_H-M   'P 1'
#
loop_
_entity.id
_entity.type
_entity.pdbx_description
1 polymer ?
#
loop_
_entity_poly.entity_id
_entity_poly.type
_entity_poly.pdbx_seq_one_letter_code
_entity_poly.pdbx_strand_id
1 'polypeptide(L)'
;QGQCGTCWAFGAVGAMSDRVCIHSKGQMKPHLSARDLLSCCEFCGRGCRGGSPALAWDYWKSSGIVTGGSLEEPTGCAPYPFPKCAHHGSSGGYKPCPEEYYPA
;
A
#
# COMPACT_ATOMS: atom_id res chain seq x y z
N GLN A 1 -5.85 -0.94 -4.97
CA GLN A 1 -5.80 -0.13 -3.74
C GLN A 1 -7.15 -0.04 -3.00
N GLY A 2 -8.22 -0.68 -3.51
CA GLY A 2 -9.56 -0.54 -2.94
C GLY A 2 -10.12 0.86 -3.16
N GLN A 3 -11.27 1.18 -2.56
CA GLN A 3 -11.82 2.53 -2.58
C GLN A 3 -11.13 3.43 -1.55
N CYS A 4 -9.85 3.69 -1.79
CA CYS A 4 -8.98 4.53 -0.98
C CYS A 4 -7.92 5.13 -1.92
N GLY A 5 -7.72 6.45 -1.86
CA GLY A 5 -6.74 7.21 -2.65
C GLY A 5 -5.29 6.97 -2.24
N THR A 6 -4.90 5.72 -2.04
CA THR A 6 -3.59 5.23 -1.56
C THR A 6 -2.62 4.85 -2.68
N CYS A 7 -2.85 5.30 -3.92
CA CYS A 7 -1.95 5.04 -5.05
C CYS A 7 -0.50 5.45 -4.75
N TRP A 8 -0.33 6.58 -4.04
CA TRP A 8 0.97 7.09 -3.61
C TRP A 8 1.73 6.11 -2.71
N ALA A 9 1.01 5.42 -1.81
CA ALA A 9 1.57 4.43 -0.91
C ALA A 9 1.83 3.10 -1.63
N PHE A 10 0.87 2.62 -2.44
CA PHE A 10 1.02 1.37 -3.21
C PHE A 10 2.20 1.43 -4.19
N GLY A 11 2.33 2.52 -4.93
CA GLY A 11 3.46 2.71 -5.85
C GLY A 11 4.81 2.74 -5.11
N ALA A 12 4.84 3.37 -3.93
CA ALA A 12 6.03 3.42 -3.09
C ALA A 12 6.41 2.02 -2.55
N VAL A 13 5.51 1.36 -1.80
CA VAL A 13 5.84 0.08 -1.15
C VAL A 13 6.11 -1.05 -2.14
N GLY A 14 5.46 -1.03 -3.33
CA GLY A 14 5.76 -1.96 -4.42
C GLY A 14 7.20 -1.80 -4.90
N ALA A 15 7.59 -0.59 -5.31
CA ALA A 15 8.94 -0.31 -5.77
C ALA A 15 10.01 -0.48 -4.67
N MET A 16 9.69 -0.18 -3.41
CA MET A 16 10.58 -0.43 -2.28
C MET A 16 10.80 -1.93 -2.05
N SER A 17 9.74 -2.74 -2.10
CA SER A 17 9.82 -4.21 -2.00
C SER A 17 10.73 -4.77 -3.09
N ASP A 18 10.56 -4.31 -4.33
CA ASP A 18 11.41 -4.71 -5.47
C ASP A 18 12.87 -4.31 -5.24
N ARG A 19 13.12 -3.08 -4.78
CA ARG A 19 14.49 -2.60 -4.50
C ARG A 19 15.16 -3.40 -3.38
N VAL A 20 14.44 -3.78 -2.33
CA VAL A 20 15.00 -4.67 -1.28
C VAL A 20 15.41 -6.01 -1.89
N CYS A 21 14.59 -6.58 -2.78
CA CYS A 21 14.95 -7.80 -3.50
C CYS A 21 16.20 -7.63 -4.38
N ILE A 22 16.23 -6.60 -5.22
CA ILE A 22 17.35 -6.32 -6.13
C ILE A 22 18.65 -6.11 -5.35
N HIS A 23 18.63 -5.25 -4.33
CA HIS A 23 19.83 -4.89 -3.59
C HIS A 23 20.30 -5.97 -2.61
N SER A 24 19.41 -6.87 -2.18
CA SER A 24 19.77 -8.08 -1.42
C SER A 24 20.21 -9.25 -2.32
N LYS A 25 20.31 -9.06 -3.64
CA LYS A 25 20.61 -10.12 -4.61
C LYS A 25 19.62 -11.30 -4.51
N GLY A 26 18.34 -10.98 -4.28
CA GLY A 26 17.25 -11.95 -4.17
C GLY A 26 17.16 -12.69 -2.83
N GLN A 27 18.01 -12.38 -1.84
CA GLN A 27 17.95 -13.02 -0.52
C GLN A 27 16.75 -12.57 0.31
N MET A 28 16.30 -11.33 0.12
CA MET A 28 15.13 -10.77 0.78
C MET A 28 14.03 -10.51 -0.24
N LYS A 29 12.81 -10.99 0.01
CA LYS A 29 11.65 -10.75 -0.86
C LYS A 29 10.46 -10.26 -0.03
N PRO A 30 10.60 -9.15 0.70
CA PRO A 30 9.51 -8.67 1.54
C PRO A 30 8.36 -8.17 0.66
N HIS A 31 7.15 -8.29 1.19
CA HIS A 31 6.01 -7.55 0.68
C HIS A 31 5.71 -6.44 1.69
N LEU A 32 6.16 -5.22 1.42
CA LEU A 32 6.04 -4.09 2.34
C LEU A 32 4.60 -3.58 2.45
N SER A 33 4.19 -3.24 3.68
CA SER A 33 2.81 -2.91 4.03
C SER A 33 2.42 -1.54 3.52
N ALA A 34 1.46 -1.51 2.59
CA ALA A 34 0.78 -0.27 2.21
C ALA A 34 -0.03 0.32 3.38
N ARG A 35 -0.51 -0.52 4.32
CA ARG A 35 -1.28 -0.08 5.49
C ARG A 35 -0.40 0.71 6.46
N ASP A 36 0.76 0.19 6.79
CA ASP A 36 1.70 0.84 7.70
C ASP A 36 2.09 2.23 7.19
N LEU A 37 2.50 2.32 5.92
CA LEU A 37 2.81 3.61 5.30
C LEU A 37 1.61 4.56 5.27
N LEU A 38 0.41 4.04 4.98
CA LEU A 38 -0.83 4.81 4.94
C LEU A 38 -1.17 5.42 6.30
N SER A 39 -1.14 4.62 7.37
CA SER A 39 -1.65 5.03 8.69
C SER A 39 -0.61 5.70 9.57
N CYS A 40 0.68 5.39 9.38
CA CYS A 40 1.74 5.83 10.29
C CYS A 40 2.55 7.02 9.76
N CYS A 41 2.54 7.28 8.44
CA CYS A 41 3.23 8.46 7.91
C CYS A 41 2.38 9.73 8.01
N GLU A 42 2.44 10.39 9.16
CA GLU A 42 1.66 11.60 9.46
C GLU A 42 1.95 12.79 8.53
N PHE A 43 3.14 12.83 7.92
CA PHE A 43 3.54 13.91 7.01
C PHE A 43 3.40 13.55 5.53
N CYS A 44 3.01 12.31 5.19
CA CYS A 44 2.94 11.90 3.78
C CYS A 44 1.69 12.40 3.05
N GLY A 45 0.71 12.97 3.74
CA GLY A 45 -0.50 13.52 3.13
C GLY A 45 -1.76 13.30 3.95
N ARG A 46 -2.85 12.93 3.28
CA ARG A 46 -4.19 12.76 3.87
C ARG A 46 -4.71 11.33 3.69
N GLY A 47 -3.82 10.34 3.79
CA GLY A 47 -4.14 8.92 3.70
C GLY A 47 -4.94 8.54 2.45
N CYS A 48 -6.19 8.08 2.64
CA CYS A 48 -7.11 7.74 1.55
C CYS A 48 -7.56 8.92 0.69
N ARG A 49 -7.25 10.17 1.07
CA ARG A 49 -7.54 11.38 0.28
C ARG A 49 -6.31 11.88 -0.49
N GLY A 50 -5.33 11.01 -0.71
CA GLY A 50 -4.11 11.30 -1.44
C GLY A 50 -2.92 11.60 -0.54
N GLY A 51 -1.73 11.58 -1.14
CA GLY A 51 -0.46 11.78 -0.47
C GLY A 51 0.69 11.92 -1.46
N SER A 52 1.88 12.18 -0.94
CA SER A 52 3.09 12.44 -1.70
C SER A 52 3.94 11.17 -1.80
N PRO A 53 4.18 10.62 -3.01
CA PRO A 53 5.10 9.52 -3.19
C PRO A 53 6.51 9.86 -2.70
N ALA A 54 6.99 11.09 -2.88
CA ALA A 54 8.33 11.49 -2.45
C ALA A 54 8.49 11.37 -0.92
N LEU A 55 7.50 11.85 -0.16
CA LEU A 55 7.52 11.76 1.31
C LEU A 55 7.41 10.32 1.81
N ALA A 56 6.77 9.42 1.06
CA ALA A 56 6.78 8.00 1.38
C ALA A 56 8.20 7.40 1.36
N TRP A 57 9.03 7.78 0.38
CA TRP A 57 10.44 7.37 0.34
C TRP A 57 11.23 7.94 1.50
N ASP A 58 10.95 9.18 1.91
CA ASP A 58 11.58 9.77 3.07
C ASP A 58 11.20 9.04 4.36
N TYR A 59 9.91 8.71 4.54
CA TYR A 59 9.43 7.90 5.67
C TYR A 59 10.08 6.52 5.72
N TRP A 60 10.18 5.84 4.58
CA TRP A 60 10.85 4.53 4.51
C TRP A 60 12.32 4.60 4.93
N LYS A 61 13.04 5.66 4.52
CA LYS A 61 14.43 5.88 4.94
C LYS A 61 14.58 6.17 6.43
N SER A 62 13.65 6.92 7.04
CA SER A 62 13.78 7.37 8.43
C SER A 62 13.24 6.37 9.45
N SER A 63 12.09 5.77 9.15
CA SER A 63 11.30 4.98 10.09
C SER A 63 11.20 3.51 9.69
N GLY A 64 11.37 3.21 8.40
CA GLY A 64 11.08 1.90 7.85
C GLY A 64 9.59 1.65 7.62
N ILE A 65 9.28 0.49 7.04
CA ILE A 65 7.91 0.03 6.77
C ILE A 65 7.89 -1.47 7.05
N VAL A 66 6.90 -1.97 7.79
CA VAL A 66 6.76 -3.41 8.09
C VAL A 66 6.25 -4.19 6.88
N THR A 67 6.23 -5.52 6.95
CA THR A 67 5.60 -6.35 5.90
C THR A 67 4.08 -6.36 6.01
N GLY A 68 3.36 -6.56 4.91
CA GLY A 68 1.90 -6.65 4.92
C GLY A 68 1.29 -6.96 3.56
N GLY A 69 0.57 -8.08 3.49
CA GLY A 69 -0.19 -8.59 2.35
C GLY A 69 -1.47 -7.82 2.02
N SER A 70 -2.31 -8.41 1.19
CA SER A 70 -3.66 -7.89 0.92
C SER A 70 -4.65 -8.36 1.98
N LEU A 71 -5.89 -7.85 1.92
CA LEU A 71 -6.95 -8.34 2.81
C LEU A 71 -7.26 -9.83 2.55
N GLU A 72 -7.25 -10.23 1.28
CA GLU A 72 -7.55 -11.60 0.85
C GLU A 72 -6.41 -12.58 1.11
N GLU A 73 -5.18 -12.07 1.21
CA GLU A 73 -3.98 -12.86 1.53
C GLU A 73 -3.23 -12.17 2.69
N PRO A 74 -3.74 -12.32 3.93
CA PRO A 74 -3.31 -11.54 5.10
C PRO A 74 -1.97 -12.03 5.66
N THR A 75 -0.91 -11.78 4.91
CA THR A 75 0.47 -12.15 5.27
C THR A 75 1.23 -10.96 5.88
N GLY A 76 2.32 -11.24 6.59
CA GLY A 76 3.17 -10.21 7.17
C GLY A 76 2.61 -9.59 8.45
N CYS A 77 3.15 -8.44 8.84
CA CYS A 77 2.83 -7.76 10.09
C CYS A 77 1.51 -6.96 10.02
N ALA A 78 1.32 -6.18 8.96
CA ALA A 78 0.17 -5.29 8.82
C ALA A 78 -0.48 -5.44 7.43
N PRO A 79 -1.33 -6.46 7.22
CA PRO A 79 -2.08 -6.62 5.98
C PRO A 79 -2.98 -5.42 5.66
N TYR A 80 -3.19 -5.16 4.38
CA TYR A 80 -4.06 -4.10 3.90
C TYR A 80 -5.51 -4.34 4.32
N PRO A 81 -6.22 -3.33 4.86
CA PRO A 81 -7.52 -3.56 5.49
C PRO A 81 -8.70 -3.51 4.51
N PHE A 82 -8.49 -3.06 3.27
CA PHE A 82 -9.58 -2.84 2.32
C PHE A 82 -9.61 -3.92 1.23
N PRO A 83 -10.82 -4.39 0.84
CA PRO A 83 -10.96 -5.44 -0.16
C PRO A 83 -10.61 -4.96 -1.56
N LYS A 84 -10.25 -5.91 -2.43
CA LYS A 84 -10.21 -5.71 -3.88
C LYS A 84 -11.59 -5.37 -4.42
N CYS A 85 -11.65 -4.43 -5.35
CA CYS A 85 -12.86 -4.00 -6.04
C CYS A 85 -12.51 -3.53 -7.46
N ALA A 86 -13.53 -3.47 -8.32
CA ALA A 86 -13.37 -3.08 -9.72
C ALA A 86 -13.53 -1.56 -9.89
N HIS A 87 -12.50 -0.92 -10.47
CA HIS A 87 -12.46 0.53 -10.72
C HIS A 87 -13.00 0.93 -12.11
N HIS A 88 -13.12 -0.01 -13.05
CA HIS A 88 -13.54 0.23 -14.45
C HIS A 88 -14.63 -0.76 -14.90
N GLY A 89 -15.81 -0.67 -14.30
CA GLY A 89 -16.90 -1.63 -14.52
C GLY A 89 -16.55 -3.05 -14.04
N SER A 90 -17.46 -4.00 -14.20
CA SER A 90 -17.28 -5.40 -13.75
C SER A 90 -16.10 -6.07 -14.47
N SER A 91 -14.92 -6.04 -13.85
CA SER A 91 -13.67 -6.55 -14.40
C SER A 91 -13.08 -7.59 -13.44
N GLY A 92 -12.65 -8.74 -13.98
CA GLY A 92 -11.96 -9.79 -13.22
C GLY A 92 -12.78 -10.44 -12.10
N GLY A 93 -14.11 -10.41 -12.17
CA GLY A 93 -15.00 -11.04 -11.18
C GLY A 93 -15.19 -10.24 -9.88
N TYR A 94 -14.61 -9.04 -9.77
CA TYR A 94 -14.79 -8.18 -8.62
C TYR A 94 -16.05 -7.32 -8.75
N LYS A 95 -16.72 -7.06 -7.62
CA LYS A 95 -17.79 -6.06 -7.53
C LYS A 95 -17.21 -4.66 -7.74
N PRO A 96 -18.00 -3.71 -8.28
CA PRO A 96 -17.60 -2.30 -8.33
C PRO A 96 -17.16 -1.80 -6.96
N CYS A 97 -16.17 -0.91 -6.95
CA CYS A 97 -15.79 -0.20 -5.72
C CYS A 97 -16.98 0.60 -5.18
N PRO A 98 -17.12 0.72 -3.84
CA PRO A 98 -18.15 1.58 -3.25
C PRO A 98 -17.97 3.03 -3.72
N GLU A 99 -19.05 3.82 -3.67
CA GLU A 99 -18.97 5.25 -4.06
C GLU A 99 -18.14 6.05 -3.06
N GLU A 100 -18.25 5.74 -1.77
CA GLU A 100 -17.55 6.44 -0.69
C GLU A 100 -16.18 5.83 -0.37
N TYR A 101 -15.23 6.70 0.00
CA TYR A 101 -13.91 6.28 0.46
C TYR A 101 -13.98 5.54 1.80
N TYR A 102 -13.17 4.50 1.92
CA TYR A 102 -12.91 3.90 3.22
C TYR A 102 -12.25 4.91 4.17
N PRO A 103 -12.54 4.82 5.48
CA PRO A 103 -11.84 5.62 6.49
C PRO A 103 -10.36 5.26 6.49
N ALA A 104 -9.50 6.28 6.51
CA ALA A 104 -8.05 6.13 6.61
C ALA A 104 -7.63 5.85 8.06
#